data_AF-D6U3R5-F1
#
_entry.id   AF-D6U3R5-F1
#
_cell.length_a   1.000
_cell.length_b   1.000
_cell.length_c   1.000
_cell.angle_alpha   90.00
_cell.angle_beta   90.00
_cell.angle_gamma   90.00
#
_symmetry.space_group_name_H-M   'P 1'
#
loop_
_entity.id
_entity.type
_entity.pdbx_description
1 polymer ?
#
loop_
_entity_poly.entity_id
_entity_poly.type
_entity_poly.pdbx_seq_one_letter_code
_entity_poly.pdbx_strand_id
1 'polypeptide(L)'
;MEKEHNAANMARHQRQAAREQLVTTMLEGHTFRQISASTPTPLKRAMAYRLLHAVRTKGESALQDGRHGHPSKLRGEARAFLEACCREAPCTPSSTLQVALRERFDLQVSVSQINRVRADLGVSNPSKRSPQEKKRKQGLLRQNQSGKKA
;
A
#
# COMPACT_ATOMS: atom_id res chain seq x y z
N MET A 1 7.39 -13.03 -0.26
CA MET A 1 6.11 -12.31 -0.38
C MET A 1 5.90 -11.20 0.66
N GLU A 2 5.85 -11.43 1.98
CA GLU A 2 5.68 -10.32 2.96
C GLU A 2 6.90 -9.38 3.05
N LYS A 3 8.11 -9.93 3.00
CA LYS A 3 9.36 -9.16 3.07
C LYS A 3 9.56 -8.22 1.88
N GLU A 4 9.12 -8.62 0.69
CA GLU A 4 9.26 -7.83 -0.55
C GLU A 4 8.32 -6.63 -0.58
N HIS A 5 7.09 -6.80 -0.07
CA HIS A 5 6.14 -5.68 0.02
C HIS A 5 6.62 -4.59 0.97
N ASN A 6 7.23 -4.98 2.09
CA ASN A 6 7.76 -4.04 3.06
C ASN A 6 8.97 -3.27 2.52
N ALA A 7 9.88 -3.98 1.82
CA ALA A 7 11.03 -3.35 1.16
C ALA A 7 10.61 -2.33 0.08
N ALA A 8 9.58 -2.66 -0.72
CA ALA A 8 9.03 -1.75 -1.72
C ALA A 8 8.41 -0.49 -1.11
N ASN A 9 7.72 -0.61 0.03
CA ASN A 9 7.17 0.53 0.77
C ASN A 9 8.29 1.40 1.37
N MET A 10 9.32 0.80 1.97
CA MET A 10 10.47 1.53 2.50
C MET A 10 11.20 2.32 1.42
N ALA A 11 11.50 1.70 0.27
CA ALA A 11 12.12 2.38 -0.87
C ALA A 11 11.25 3.49 -1.46
N ARG A 12 9.92 3.40 -1.30
CA ARG A 12 8.99 4.46 -1.70
C ARG A 12 9.03 5.63 -0.72
N HIS A 13 9.01 5.36 0.58
CA HIS A 13 9.12 6.39 1.62
C HIS A 13 10.45 7.15 1.51
N GLN A 14 11.56 6.44 1.23
CA GLN A 14 12.86 7.09 1.02
C GLN A 14 12.86 8.01 -0.20
N ARG A 15 12.25 7.59 -1.32
CA ARG A 15 12.12 8.44 -2.52
C ARG A 15 11.22 9.65 -2.28
N GLN A 16 10.20 9.50 -1.44
CA GLN A 16 9.30 10.58 -1.04
C GLN A 16 10.04 11.63 -0.20
N ALA A 17 10.74 11.19 0.85
CA ALA A 17 11.53 12.07 1.71
C ALA A 17 12.62 12.82 0.93
N ALA A 18 13.30 12.14 0.01
CA ALA A 18 14.32 12.79 -0.84
C ALA A 18 13.73 13.86 -1.77
N ARG A 19 12.48 13.68 -2.25
CA ARG A 19 11.77 14.69 -3.04
C ARG A 19 11.37 15.89 -2.21
N GLU A 20 10.85 15.64 -1.01
CA GLU A 20 10.50 16.69 -0.05
C GLU A 20 11.71 17.55 0.28
N GLN A 21 12.80 16.93 0.71
CA GLN A 21 14.06 17.65 1.02
C GLN A 21 14.54 18.49 -0.16
N LEU A 22 14.59 17.92 -1.37
CA LEU A 22 15.00 18.65 -2.57
C LEU A 22 14.14 19.89 -2.82
N VAL A 23 12.81 19.76 -2.72
CA VAL A 23 11.90 20.87 -2.98
C VAL A 23 11.97 21.92 -1.89
N THR A 24 12.05 21.53 -0.62
CA THR A 24 12.22 22.45 0.52
C THR A 24 13.46 23.31 0.33
N THR A 25 14.61 22.69 0.04
CA THR A 25 15.87 23.42 -0.19
C THR A 25 15.79 24.33 -1.43
N MET A 26 15.04 23.94 -2.47
CA MET A 26 14.79 24.82 -3.63
C MET A 26 13.83 25.97 -3.32
N LEU A 27 12.87 25.80 -2.40
CA LEU A 27 11.98 26.86 -1.93
C LEU A 27 12.70 27.86 -1.03
N GLU A 28 13.70 27.40 -0.27
CA GLU A 28 14.62 28.22 0.53
C GLU A 28 15.61 29.05 -0.33
N GLY A 29 15.59 28.88 -1.66
CA GLY A 29 16.35 29.71 -2.60
C GLY A 29 17.59 29.05 -3.19
N HIS A 30 17.91 27.81 -2.81
CA HIS A 30 19.02 27.09 -3.43
C HIS A 30 18.67 26.58 -4.82
N THR A 31 19.61 26.72 -5.75
CA THR A 31 19.45 26.18 -7.10
C THR A 31 19.67 24.66 -7.12
N PHE A 32 19.03 23.97 -8.07
CA PHE A 32 19.27 22.54 -8.29
C PHE A 32 20.76 22.19 -8.43
N ARG A 33 21.55 23.08 -9.07
CA ARG A 33 22.99 22.86 -9.27
C ARG A 33 23.75 22.82 -7.95
N GLN A 34 23.46 23.73 -7.02
CA GLN A 34 24.09 23.78 -5.70
C GLN A 34 23.77 22.50 -4.90
N ILE A 35 22.50 22.07 -4.94
CA ILE A 35 22.06 20.85 -4.24
C ILE A 35 22.70 19.60 -4.84
N SER A 36 22.75 19.51 -6.18
CA SER A 36 23.36 18.35 -6.86
C SER A 36 24.88 18.25 -6.66
N ALA A 37 25.54 19.36 -6.31
CA ALA A 37 26.98 19.38 -6.04
C ALA A 37 27.29 18.91 -4.60
N SER A 38 26.40 19.17 -3.65
CA SER A 38 26.58 18.79 -2.23
C SER A 38 25.97 17.44 -1.89
N THR A 39 25.00 16.95 -2.66
CA THR A 39 24.29 15.70 -2.36
C THR A 39 23.93 14.94 -3.64
N PRO A 40 24.18 13.61 -3.71
CA PRO A 40 23.72 12.77 -4.80
C PRO A 40 22.19 12.84 -4.91
N THR A 41 21.72 13.63 -5.87
CA THR A 41 20.28 13.83 -6.05
C THR A 41 19.74 12.75 -7.00
N PRO A 42 18.75 11.93 -6.59
CA PRO A 42 18.26 10.82 -7.40
C PRO A 42 17.37 11.26 -8.59
N LEU A 43 17.37 12.55 -8.95
CA LEU A 43 16.46 13.15 -9.91
C LEU A 43 17.20 13.96 -10.96
N LYS A 44 16.69 13.92 -12.19
CA LYS A 44 17.14 14.81 -13.26
C LYS A 44 16.67 16.24 -12.99
N ARG A 45 17.48 17.23 -13.39
CA ARG A 45 17.18 18.68 -13.25
C ARG A 45 15.76 19.04 -13.67
N ALA A 46 15.30 18.57 -14.84
CA ALA A 46 13.96 18.86 -15.35
C ALA A 46 12.84 18.34 -14.43
N MET A 47 13.05 17.20 -13.76
CA MET A 47 12.08 16.67 -12.80
C MET A 47 12.03 17.49 -11.53
N ALA A 48 13.17 17.98 -11.04
CA ALA A 48 13.22 18.86 -9.87
C ALA A 48 12.39 20.15 -10.09
N TYR A 49 12.58 20.82 -11.24
CA TYR A 49 11.81 22.03 -11.55
C TYR A 49 10.32 21.76 -11.81
N ARG A 50 9.98 20.64 -12.45
CA ARG A 50 8.57 20.22 -12.59
C ARG A 50 7.91 19.96 -11.24
N LEU A 51 8.64 19.33 -10.32
CA LEU A 51 8.16 19.05 -8.98
C LEU A 51 7.99 20.35 -8.17
N LEU A 52 8.97 21.25 -8.22
CA LEU A 52 8.88 22.58 -7.60
C LEU A 52 7.66 23.36 -8.11
N HIS A 53 7.43 23.37 -9.43
CA HIS A 53 6.27 24.02 -10.01
C HIS A 53 4.96 23.36 -9.55
N ALA A 54 4.90 22.03 -9.52
CA ALA A 54 3.74 21.30 -9.03
C ALA A 54 3.43 21.60 -7.54
N VAL A 55 4.46 21.72 -6.69
CA VAL A 55 4.29 22.10 -5.28
C VAL A 55 3.82 23.54 -5.14
N ARG A 56 4.34 24.48 -5.93
CA ARG A 56 3.85 25.87 -5.94
C ARG A 56 2.39 26.00 -6.37
N THR A 57 1.91 25.11 -7.23
CA THR A 57 0.54 25.17 -7.78
C THR A 57 -0.47 24.35 -6.98
N LYS A 58 -0.07 23.23 -6.39
CA LYS A 58 -0.96 22.23 -5.76
C LYS A 58 -0.60 21.91 -4.30
N GLY A 59 0.41 22.58 -3.74
CA GLY A 59 0.92 22.33 -2.39
C GLY A 59 1.64 20.99 -2.27
N GLU A 60 1.83 20.53 -1.03
CA GLU A 60 2.55 19.30 -0.68
C GLU A 60 1.96 18.03 -1.30
N SER A 61 0.68 18.06 -1.68
CA SER A 61 0.02 16.94 -2.39
C SER A 61 0.76 16.53 -3.67
N ALA A 62 1.46 17.46 -4.33
CA ALA A 62 2.25 17.20 -5.52
C ALA A 62 3.50 16.33 -5.27
N LEU A 63 3.96 16.24 -4.03
CA LEU A 63 5.10 15.42 -3.66
C LEU A 63 4.72 13.94 -3.66
N GLN A 64 3.45 13.61 -3.42
CA GLN A 64 2.97 12.24 -3.34
C GLN A 64 3.21 11.49 -4.65
N ASP A 65 3.94 10.37 -4.60
CA ASP A 65 4.16 9.53 -5.77
C ASP A 65 2.85 8.87 -6.23
N GLY A 66 2.17 9.51 -7.19
CA GLY A 66 0.95 9.04 -7.84
C GLY A 66 1.14 7.83 -8.76
N ARG A 67 2.36 7.26 -8.86
CA ARG A 67 2.61 5.95 -9.48
C ARG A 67 2.10 4.82 -8.58
N HIS A 68 0.83 4.90 -8.26
CA HIS A 68 0.01 3.74 -8.02
C HIS A 68 -0.42 3.29 -9.40
N GLY A 69 -0.07 2.07 -9.81
CA GLY A 69 -0.67 1.49 -11.00
C GLY A 69 -2.17 1.77 -10.97
N HIS A 70 -2.71 2.31 -12.06
CA HIS A 70 -4.11 2.71 -12.12
C HIS A 70 -4.95 1.55 -11.57
N PRO A 71 -5.83 1.76 -10.56
CA PRO A 71 -6.78 0.74 -10.15
C PRO A 71 -7.78 0.59 -11.30
N SER A 72 -7.37 -0.10 -12.36
CA SER A 72 -8.11 -0.21 -13.61
C SER A 72 -9.37 -1.03 -13.43
N LYS A 73 -9.40 -1.90 -12.41
CA LYS A 73 -10.48 -2.86 -12.19
C LYS A 73 -11.64 -2.32 -11.36
N LEU A 74 -11.42 -1.45 -10.38
CA LEU A 74 -12.48 -0.96 -9.47
C LEU A 74 -12.82 0.50 -9.76
N ARG A 75 -13.67 0.72 -10.77
CA ARG A 75 -14.18 2.03 -11.18
C ARG A 75 -15.67 1.96 -11.48
N GLY A 76 -16.31 3.14 -11.55
CA GLY A 76 -17.72 3.27 -11.91
C GLY A 76 -18.61 2.37 -11.06
N GLU A 77 -19.48 1.63 -11.73
CA GLU A 77 -20.47 0.75 -11.09
C GLU A 77 -19.85 -0.36 -10.24
N ALA A 78 -18.74 -0.96 -10.67
CA ALA A 78 -18.06 -1.99 -9.89
C ALA A 78 -17.51 -1.44 -8.56
N ARG A 79 -17.03 -0.18 -8.56
CA ARG A 79 -16.63 0.49 -7.32
C ARG A 79 -17.84 0.82 -6.45
N ALA A 80 -18.88 1.41 -7.02
CA ALA A 80 -20.09 1.76 -6.28
C ALA A 80 -20.74 0.52 -5.63
N PHE A 81 -20.81 -0.60 -6.36
CA PHE A 81 -21.27 -1.89 -5.84
C PHE A 81 -20.43 -2.36 -4.65
N LEU A 82 -19.10 -2.36 -4.79
CA LEU A 82 -18.21 -2.78 -3.72
C LEU A 82 -18.36 -1.88 -2.47
N GLU A 83 -18.49 -0.57 -2.66
CA GLU A 83 -18.71 0.38 -1.57
C GLU A 83 -20.04 0.13 -0.85
N ALA A 84 -21.12 -0.11 -1.59
CA ALA A 84 -22.43 -0.43 -1.02
C ALA A 84 -22.37 -1.72 -0.19
N CYS A 85 -21.82 -2.81 -0.74
CA CYS A 85 -21.67 -4.07 -0.01
C CYS A 85 -20.81 -3.92 1.25
N CYS A 86 -19.76 -3.09 1.21
CA CYS A 86 -18.92 -2.84 2.38
C CYS A 86 -19.65 -2.01 3.45
N ARG A 87 -20.52 -1.08 3.08
CA ARG A 87 -21.31 -0.29 4.05
C ARG A 87 -22.44 -1.10 4.67
N GLU A 88 -23.16 -1.88 3.88
CA GLU A 88 -24.28 -2.70 4.33
C GLU A 88 -23.81 -3.88 5.21
N ALA A 89 -22.72 -4.53 4.82
CA ALA A 89 -22.18 -5.67 5.54
C ALA A 89 -20.64 -5.58 5.68
N PRO A 90 -20.14 -4.74 6.61
CA PRO A 90 -18.71 -4.55 6.90
C PRO A 90 -17.91 -5.84 7.11
N CYS A 91 -18.54 -6.84 7.73
CA CYS A 91 -17.93 -8.12 8.09
C CYS A 91 -17.86 -9.12 6.94
N THR A 92 -18.40 -8.78 5.75
CA THR A 92 -18.38 -9.69 4.60
C THR A 92 -16.94 -10.11 4.29
N PRO A 93 -16.64 -11.40 4.08
CA PRO A 93 -15.29 -11.82 3.69
C PRO A 93 -14.89 -11.22 2.34
N SER A 94 -13.63 -10.81 2.20
CA SER A 94 -13.14 -10.27 0.92
C SER A 94 -13.20 -11.32 -0.21
N SER A 95 -13.12 -12.62 0.12
CA SER A 95 -13.33 -13.72 -0.85
C SER A 95 -14.74 -13.72 -1.43
N THR A 96 -15.77 -13.49 -0.61
CA THR A 96 -17.16 -13.38 -1.06
C THR A 96 -17.34 -12.19 -2.01
N LEU A 97 -16.72 -11.05 -1.68
CA LEU A 97 -16.73 -9.87 -2.56
C LEU A 97 -15.98 -10.11 -3.87
N GLN A 98 -14.92 -10.93 -3.88
CA GLN A 98 -14.24 -11.32 -5.14
C GLN A 98 -15.14 -12.17 -6.04
N VAL A 99 -15.93 -13.08 -5.47
CA VAL A 99 -16.88 -13.90 -6.23
C VAL A 99 -17.96 -12.99 -6.83
N ALA A 100 -18.57 -12.13 -6.02
CA ALA A 100 -19.60 -11.21 -6.49
C ALA A 100 -19.11 -10.25 -7.59
N LEU A 101 -17.90 -9.72 -7.47
CA LEU A 101 -17.30 -8.86 -8.51
C LEU A 101 -17.00 -9.61 -9.82
N ARG A 102 -16.66 -10.90 -9.73
CA ARG A 102 -16.44 -11.75 -10.89
C ARG A 102 -17.76 -12.07 -11.59
N GLU A 103 -18.76 -12.49 -10.84
CA GLU A 103 -20.07 -12.88 -11.39
C GLU A 103 -20.79 -11.69 -12.02
N ARG A 104 -20.76 -10.52 -11.37
CA ARG A 104 -21.54 -9.36 -11.80
C ARG A 104 -20.85 -8.48 -12.84
N PHE A 105 -19.51 -8.42 -12.82
CA PHE A 105 -18.75 -7.47 -13.65
C PHE A 105 -17.62 -8.14 -14.46
N ASP A 106 -17.45 -9.46 -14.37
CA ASP A 106 -16.32 -10.20 -14.95
C ASP A 106 -14.95 -9.68 -14.47
N LEU A 107 -14.89 -9.18 -13.23
CA LEU A 107 -13.69 -8.56 -12.67
C LEU A 107 -12.94 -9.50 -11.72
N GLN A 108 -11.74 -9.90 -12.13
CA GLN A 108 -10.80 -10.58 -11.24
C GLN A 108 -10.00 -9.58 -10.39
N VAL A 109 -10.51 -9.27 -9.21
CA VAL A 109 -9.93 -8.31 -8.26
C VAL A 109 -9.19 -9.05 -7.15
N SER A 110 -8.02 -8.55 -6.71
CA SER A 110 -7.31 -9.17 -5.58
C SER A 110 -7.90 -8.74 -4.23
N VAL A 111 -7.76 -9.60 -3.21
CA VAL A 111 -8.15 -9.27 -1.82
C VAL A 111 -7.50 -7.97 -1.35
N SER A 112 -6.25 -7.72 -1.72
CA SER A 112 -5.54 -6.49 -1.38
C SER A 112 -6.19 -5.24 -1.98
N GLN A 113 -6.75 -5.33 -3.19
CA GLN A 113 -7.47 -4.20 -3.80
C GLN A 113 -8.80 -3.94 -3.09
N ILE A 114 -9.53 -4.99 -2.71
CA ILE A 114 -10.77 -4.88 -1.92
C ILE A 114 -10.47 -4.26 -0.56
N ASN A 115 -9.41 -4.70 0.11
CA ASN A 115 -9.02 -4.18 1.42
C ASN A 115 -8.55 -2.73 1.36
N ARG A 116 -7.99 -2.26 0.23
CA ARG A 116 -7.71 -0.83 0.02
C ARG A 116 -9.00 -0.01 -0.06
N VAL A 117 -9.99 -0.46 -0.82
CA VAL A 117 -11.31 0.22 -0.86
C VAL A 117 -11.96 0.24 0.52
N ARG A 118 -11.85 -0.85 1.28
CA ARG A 118 -12.30 -0.89 2.69
C ARG A 118 -11.60 0.12 3.58
N ALA A 119 -10.28 0.24 3.46
CA ALA A 119 -9.50 1.21 4.20
C ALA A 119 -9.89 2.65 3.83
N ASP A 120 -10.09 2.94 2.54
CA ASP A 120 -10.56 4.25 2.05
C ASP A 120 -11.95 4.60 2.61
N LEU A 121 -12.82 3.60 2.82
CA LEU A 121 -14.15 3.78 3.42
C LEU A 121 -14.14 3.83 4.95
N GLY A 122 -12.99 3.61 5.61
CA GLY A 122 -12.91 3.48 7.07
C GLY A 122 -13.56 2.21 7.62
N VAL A 123 -13.97 1.27 6.75
CA VAL A 123 -14.65 0.03 7.14
C VAL A 123 -13.61 -1.07 7.26
N SER A 124 -13.05 -1.25 8.46
CA SER A 124 -12.15 -2.37 8.73
C SER A 124 -12.96 -3.63 9.02
N ASN A 125 -12.60 -4.76 8.41
CA ASN A 125 -13.14 -6.06 8.82
C ASN A 125 -12.62 -6.37 10.24
N PRO A 126 -13.49 -6.50 11.26
CA PRO A 126 -13.05 -6.72 12.65
C PRO A 126 -12.41 -8.10 12.87
N SER A 127 -12.42 -9.02 11.91
CA SER A 127 -11.95 -10.40 12.11
C SER A 127 -10.42 -10.57 12.30
N LYS A 128 -9.63 -9.50 12.39
CA LYS A 128 -8.18 -9.54 12.70
C LYS A 128 -7.72 -8.51 13.74
N ARG A 129 -8.57 -8.16 14.70
CA ARG A 129 -8.08 -7.73 16.02
C ARG A 129 -8.33 -8.83 17.05
N SER A 130 -7.66 -9.97 16.90
CA SER A 130 -7.27 -10.74 18.08
C SER A 130 -5.88 -10.24 18.49
N PRO A 131 -5.70 -9.70 19.71
CA PRO A 131 -4.37 -9.55 20.29
C PRO A 131 -3.88 -10.97 20.62
N GLN A 132 -3.30 -11.68 19.65
CA GLN A 132 -2.74 -12.99 19.94
C GLN A 132 -1.32 -12.80 20.49
N GLU A 133 -1.28 -12.79 21.82
CA GLU A 133 -0.11 -12.88 22.67
C GLU A 133 0.95 -13.85 22.12
N LYS A 134 2.21 -13.45 22.33
CA LYS A 134 3.38 -14.32 22.28
C LYS A 134 3.09 -15.66 22.99
N LYS A 135 2.93 -16.75 22.23
CA LYS A 135 3.27 -18.09 22.75
C LYS A 135 4.65 -18.50 22.22
N ARG A 136 5.67 -18.12 22.99
CA ARG A 136 6.87 -18.96 23.18
C ARG A 136 6.44 -20.21 23.95
N LYS A 137 7.21 -21.30 23.76
CA LYS A 137 7.15 -22.65 24.39
C LYS A 137 6.30 -23.63 23.57
N GLN A 138 6.73 -24.85 23.26
CA GLN A 138 7.85 -25.66 23.74
C GLN A 138 8.04 -26.79 22.72
N GLY A 139 9.22 -26.89 22.10
CA GLY A 139 9.65 -28.13 21.46
C GLY A 139 10.26 -29.01 22.54
N LEU A 140 9.44 -29.80 23.23
CA LEU A 140 9.92 -30.87 24.10
C LEU A 140 8.99 -32.08 23.92
N LEU A 141 9.63 -33.26 23.81
CA LEU A 141 9.08 -34.61 23.84
C LEU A 141 8.58 -35.18 22.50
N ARG A 142 9.54 -35.68 21.70
CA ARG A 142 9.34 -36.88 20.89
C ARG A 142 10.12 -38.04 21.51
N GLN A 143 9.44 -38.76 22.40
CA GLN A 143 9.65 -40.16 22.80
C GLN A 143 8.21 -40.71 22.91
N ASN A 144 7.82 -41.90 22.52
CA ASN A 144 8.49 -43.10 22.04
C ASN A 144 7.37 -44.11 21.67
N GLN A 145 7.67 -45.09 20.80
CA GLN A 145 7.11 -46.47 20.80
C GLN A 145 5.62 -46.66 20.39
N SER A 146 5.15 -47.76 19.78
CA SER A 146 5.72 -49.02 19.25
C SER A 146 4.60 -49.84 18.56
N GLY A 147 4.98 -50.76 17.66
CA GLY A 147 4.28 -52.04 17.36
C GLY A 147 2.99 -51.97 16.50
N LYS A 148 2.61 -52.98 15.71
CA LYS A 148 3.08 -54.36 15.51
C LYS A 148 2.32 -54.96 14.30
N LYS A 149 3.01 -55.81 13.52
CA LYS A 149 2.57 -57.05 12.82
C LYS A 149 1.41 -57.01 11.80
N ALA A 150 1.71 -57.46 10.58
CA ALA A 150 1.46 -58.85 10.15
C ALA A 150 2.56 -59.26 9.16
#